data_AF-A0A6F8TDX7-F1
#
_entry.id   AF-A0A6F8TDX7-F1
#
_cell.length_a   1.000
_cell.length_b   1.000
_cell.length_c   1.000
_cell.angle_alpha   90.00
_cell.angle_beta   90.00
_cell.angle_gamma   90.00
#
_symmetry.space_group_name_H-M   'P 1'
#
loop_
_entity.id
_entity.type
_entity.pdbx_description
1 polymer ?
#
loop_
_entity_poly.entity_id
_entity_poly.type
_entity_poly.pdbx_seq_one_letter_code
_entity_poly.pdbx_strand_id
1 'polypeptide(L)' 'MNVDAIDLKILKYLQDNARLSNQELADLVNLSASACHRRVKILETNGIIENIKQKLIMKN' A
#
# COMPACT_ATOMS: atom_id res chain seq x y z
N MET A 1 -4.88 -1.52 -17.64
CA MET A 1 -4.94 -1.15 -16.21
C MET A 1 -5.19 0.34 -16.11
N ASN A 2 -6.16 0.78 -15.31
CA ASN A 2 -6.38 2.20 -15.03
C ASN A 2 -6.02 2.45 -13.57
N VAL A 3 -4.95 3.23 -13.33
CA VAL A 3 -4.50 3.66 -12.00
C VAL A 3 -5.21 4.97 -11.70
N ASP A 4 -5.97 5.03 -10.62
CA ASP A 4 -6.72 6.23 -10.26
C ASP A 4 -5.97 7.11 -9.24
N ALA A 5 -6.58 8.25 -8.89
CA ALA A 5 -5.98 9.21 -7.97
C ALA A 5 -5.76 8.64 -6.55
N ILE A 6 -6.54 7.65 -6.11
CA ILE A 6 -6.34 6.99 -4.82
C ILE A 6 -5.13 6.07 -4.91
N ASP A 7 -5.00 5.32 -6.00
CA ASP A 7 -3.84 4.45 -6.21
C ASP A 7 -2.53 5.25 -6.24
N LEU A 8 -2.54 6.43 -6.87
CA LEU A 8 -1.39 7.34 -6.86
C LEU A 8 -1.04 7.83 -5.44
N LYS A 9 -2.04 8.12 -4.60
CA LYS A 9 -1.81 8.49 -3.19
C LYS A 9 -1.25 7.32 -2.39
N ILE A 10 -1.77 6.11 -2.60
CA ILE A 10 -1.25 4.88 -1.98
C ILE A 10 0.23 4.71 -2.32
N LEU A 11 0.58 4.82 -3.61
CA LEU A 11 1.96 4.70 -4.08
C LEU A 11 2.86 5.78 -3.45
N LYS A 12 2.38 7.03 -3.39
CA LYS A 12 3.11 8.12 -2.75
C LYS A 12 3.41 7.82 -1.28
N TYR A 13 2.40 7.44 -0.49
CA TYR A 13 2.61 7.15 0.94
C TYR A 13 3.53 5.94 1.15
N LEU A 14 3.43 4.91 0.31
CA LEU A 14 4.32 3.75 0.40
C LEU A 14 5.76 4.06 -0.05
N GLN A 15 5.94 4.94 -1.04
CA GLN A 15 7.27 5.44 -1.43
C GLN A 15 7.90 6.29 -0.32
N ASP A 16 7.11 7.14 0.32
CA ASP A 16 7.56 7.98 1.43
C ASP A 16 7.85 7.16 2.70
N ASN A 17 7.02 6.14 2.98
CA ASN A 17 7.19 5.24 4.13
C ASN A 17 6.65 3.82 3.85
N ALA A 18 7.54 2.93 3.41
CA ALA A 18 7.21 1.53 3.13
C ALA A 18 6.87 0.69 4.38
N ARG A 19 6.95 1.25 5.60
CA ARG A 19 6.61 0.55 6.86
C ARG A 19 5.16 0.75 7.29
N LEU A 20 4.39 1.58 6.58
CA LEU A 20 2.97 1.79 6.88
C LEU A 20 2.22 0.45 6.83
N SER A 21 1.46 0.18 7.87
CA SER A 21 0.49 -0.92 7.87
C SER A 21 -0.64 -0.62 6.90
N ASN A 22 -1.36 -1.67 6.48
CA ASN A 22 -2.56 -1.50 5.65
C ASN A 22 -3.64 -0.65 6.33
N GLN A 23 -3.69 -0.63 7.67
CA GLN A 23 -4.62 0.20 8.42
C GLN A 23 -4.22 1.68 8.35
N GLU A 24 -2.97 2.00 8.66
CA GLU A 24 -2.47 3.39 8.58
C GLU A 24 -2.57 3.94 7.15
N LEU A 25 -2.24 3.12 6.16
CA LEU A 25 -2.37 3.49 4.76
C LEU A 25 -3.84 3.78 4.38
N ALA A 26 -4.78 2.97 4.87
CA ALA A 26 -6.21 3.16 4.63
C ALA A 26 -6.73 4.46 5.25
N ASP A 27 -6.29 4.77 6.47
CA ASP A 27 -6.65 6.01 7.16
C ASP A 27 -6.13 7.23 6.38
N LEU A 28 -4.89 7.18 5.87
CA LEU A 28 -4.26 8.25 5.08
C LEU A 28 -4.96 8.53 3.73
N VAL A 29 -5.62 7.54 3.14
CA VAL A 29 -6.33 7.67 1.87
C VAL A 29 -7.86 7.68 2.02
N ASN A 30 -8.35 7.74 3.26
CA ASN A 30 -9.77 7.76 3.61
C ASN A 30 -10.56 6.59 3.00
N LEU A 31 -10.04 5.37 3.20
CA LEU A 31 -10.68 4.12 2.81
C LEU A 31 -10.86 3.19 4.02
N SER A 32 -11.73 2.20 3.87
CA SER A 32 -11.66 1.04 4.76
C SER A 32 -10.36 0.26 4.53
N ALA A 33 -9.87 -0.42 5.56
CA ALA A 33 -8.69 -1.30 5.45
C ALA A 33 -8.86 -2.36 4.35
N SER A 34 -10.06 -2.93 4.19
CA SER A 34 -10.35 -3.91 3.15
C SER A 34 -10.28 -3.32 1.74
N ALA A 35 -10.79 -2.11 1.53
CA ALA A 35 -10.73 -1.43 0.24
C ALA A 35 -9.29 -1.03 -0.12
N CYS A 36 -8.53 -0.52 0.85
CA CYS A 36 -7.12 -0.19 0.66
C CYS A 36 -6.30 -1.44 0.32
N HIS A 37 -6.49 -2.53 1.07
CA HIS A 37 -5.79 -3.79 0.82
C HIS A 37 -6.07 -4.35 -0.58
N ARG A 38 -7.33 -4.29 -1.06
CA ARG A 38 -7.67 -4.73 -2.42
C ARG A 38 -6.92 -3.93 -3.48
N ARG A 39 -6.80 -2.60 -3.30
CA ARG A 39 -6.07 -1.72 -4.22
C ARG A 39 -4.58 -2.02 -4.23
N VAL A 40 -3.95 -2.11 -3.05
CA VAL A 40 -2.55 -2.52 -2.91
C VAL A 40 -2.31 -3.86 -3.61
N LYS A 41 -3.20 -4.84 -3.40
CA LYS A 41 -3.08 -6.15 -4.04
C LYS A 41 -3.15 -6.08 -5.56
N ILE A 42 -4.01 -5.23 -6.11
CA ILE A 42 -4.09 -4.99 -7.56
C ILE A 42 -2.78 -4.36 -8.05
N LEU A 43 -2.26 -3.34 -7.38
CA LEU A 43 -1.00 -2.69 -7.75
C LEU A 43 0.19 -3.67 -7.71
N GLU A 44 0.26 -4.54 -6.70
CA GLU A 44 1.24 -5.64 -6.63
C GLU A 44 1.08 -6.64 -7.79
N THR A 45 -0.14 -7.08 -8.05
CA THR A 45 -0.43 -8.11 -9.07
C THR A 45 -0.06 -7.63 -10.47
N ASN A 46 -0.08 -6.31 -10.68
CA ASN A 46 0.29 -5.68 -11.94
C ASN A 46 1.75 -5.20 -11.98
N GLY A 47 2.54 -5.56 -10.97
CA GLY A 47 3.97 -5.23 -10.92
C GLY A 47 4.26 -3.75 -10.68
N ILE A 48 3.26 -2.95 -10.29
CA ILE A 48 3.45 -1.52 -9.97
C ILE A 48 4.09 -1.37 -8.59
N ILE A 49 3.73 -2.25 -7.64
CA ILE A 49 4.43 -2.40 -6.37
C ILE A 49 5.22 -3.69 -6.43
N GLU A 50 6.54 -3.59 -6.27
CA GLU A 50 7.37 -4.77 -6.05
C GLU A 50 7.14 -5.28 -4.62
N ASN A 51 6.81 -6.56 -4.48
CA ASN A 51 6.56 -7.16 -3.19
C ASN A 51 7.89 -7.36 -2.45
N ILE A 52 8.43 -6.26 -1.89
CA ILE A 52 9.42 -6.35 -0.83
C ILE A 52 8.63 -6.84 0.38
N LYS A 53 8.49 -8.17 0.47
CA LYS A 53 7.93 -8.86 1.62
C LYS A 53 8.31 -8.09 2.86
N GLN A 54 7.31 -7.57 3.57
CA GLN A 54 7.46 -6.92 4.86
C GLN A 54 8.33 -7.80 5.76
N LYS A 55 9.63 -7.53 5.77
CA LYS A 55 10.60 -8.19 6.63
C LYS A 55 11.15 -7.12 7.54
N LEU A 56 10.28 -6.58 8.39
CA LEU A 56 10.75 -6.00 9.63
C LEU A 56 10.91 -7.16 10.61
N ILE A 57 12.12 -7.69 10.68
CA ILE A 57 12.57 -8.49 11.80
C ILE A 57 12.52 -7.55 13.00
N MET A 58 11.51 -7.68 13.87
CA MET A 58 11.61 -7.15 15.22
C MET A 58 12.64 -8.01 15.95
N LYS A 59 13.90 -7.57 15.98
CA LYS A 59 14.87 -8.00 16.98
C LYS A 59 14.74 -7.03 18.17
N ASN A 60 14.08 -7.49 19.22
CA ASN A 60 14.48 -7.32 20.61
C ASN A 60 13.73 -8.35 21.44
#